data_AF-A0A2S8Y378-F1
#
_entry.id   AF-A0A2S8Y378-F1
#
_cell.length_a   1.000
_cell.length_b   1.000
_cell.length_c   1.000
_cell.angle_alpha   90.00
_cell.angle_beta   90.00
_cell.angle_gamma   90.00
#
_symmetry.space_group_name_H-M   'P 1'
#
loop_
_entity.id
_entity.type
_entity.pdbx_description
1 polymer ?
#
loop_
_entity_poly.entity_id
_entity_poly.type
_entity_poly.pdbx_seq_one_letter_code
_entity_poly.pdbx_strand_id
1 'polypeptide(L)'
;MSPSAVPNDFDALLSAPKFSNDPTGNRQKKRWQLIAGDIYKSTSIEALLEARGKAEGYIHGLVDAGHLSTRDTDRDYLILCIVQRRRDFLQRLLDEFGY
;
A
#
# COMPACT_ATOMS: atom_id res chain seq x y z
N MET A 1 -26.53 0.35 -9.49
CA MET A 1 -25.71 0.12 -8.28
C MET A 1 -24.77 1.29 -8.15
N SER A 2 -24.94 2.13 -7.13
CA SER A 2 -23.95 3.17 -6.81
C SER A 2 -22.65 2.47 -6.40
N PRO A 3 -21.46 2.93 -6.82
CA PRO A 3 -20.24 2.40 -6.26
C PRO A 3 -20.27 2.82 -4.78
N SER A 4 -20.41 1.84 -3.89
CA SER A 4 -20.14 2.05 -2.47
C SER A 4 -18.82 2.79 -2.39
N ALA A 5 -18.86 4.04 -1.91
CA ALA A 5 -17.72 4.94 -1.87
C ALA A 5 -16.55 4.18 -1.24
N VAL A 6 -15.63 3.70 -2.09
CA VAL A 6 -14.42 3.05 -1.63
C VAL A 6 -13.75 4.14 -0.80
N PRO A 7 -13.45 3.92 0.49
CA PRO A 7 -12.57 4.84 1.21
C PRO A 7 -11.39 5.09 0.29
N ASN A 8 -11.05 6.34 0.02
CA ASN A 8 -9.98 6.70 -0.91
C ASN A 8 -8.82 5.72 -0.70
N ASP A 9 -8.59 4.82 -1.68
CA ASP A 9 -7.72 3.65 -1.49
C ASP A 9 -6.34 4.10 -1.03
N PHE A 10 -5.95 5.32 -1.43
CA PHE A 10 -4.76 5.97 -0.95
C PHE A 10 -4.80 6.29 0.56
N ASP A 11 -5.85 6.92 1.08
CA ASP A 11 -5.98 7.23 2.51
C ASP A 11 -6.08 5.96 3.36
N ALA A 12 -6.77 4.93 2.85
CA ALA A 12 -6.81 3.62 3.47
C ALA A 12 -5.40 3.00 3.54
N LEU A 13 -4.63 3.05 2.45
CA LEU A 13 -3.25 2.56 2.41
C LEU A 13 -2.33 3.34 3.36
N LEU A 14 -2.47 4.66 3.42
CA LEU A 14 -1.69 5.53 4.31
C LEU A 14 -1.94 5.23 5.79
N SER A 15 -3.16 4.84 6.14
CA SER A 15 -3.58 4.56 7.50
C SER A 15 -3.42 3.09 7.93
N ALA A 16 -3.00 2.20 7.02
CA ALA A 16 -2.89 0.77 7.28
C ALA A 16 -1.89 0.47 8.42
N PRO A 17 -0.61 0.94 8.38
CA PRO A 17 0.30 0.71 9.49
C PRO A 17 0.11 1.75 10.60
N LYS A 18 0.11 1.31 11.86
CA LYS A 18 0.04 2.20 13.03
C LYS A 18 1.44 2.56 13.53
N PHE A 19 1.95 3.70 13.08
CA PHE A 19 3.22 4.25 13.53
C PHE A 19 3.09 4.93 14.89
N SER A 20 4.18 4.95 15.67
CA SER A 20 4.26 5.76 16.88
C SER A 20 4.28 7.26 16.58
N ASN A 21 3.91 8.08 17.56
CA ASN A 21 3.92 9.55 17.44
C ASN A 21 5.29 10.18 17.77
N ASP A 22 6.28 9.37 18.13
CA ASP A 22 7.64 9.83 18.41
C ASP A 22 8.39 10.24 17.12
N PRO A 23 9.58 10.86 17.21
CA PRO A 23 10.33 11.26 16.02
C PRO A 23 10.68 10.11 15.07
N THR A 24 10.88 8.90 15.58
CA THR A 24 11.18 7.71 14.78
C THR A 24 9.93 7.26 14.02
N GLY A 25 8.79 7.11 14.70
CA GLY A 25 7.51 6.79 14.08
C GLY A 25 7.08 7.82 13.03
N ASN A 26 7.33 9.11 13.26
CA ASN A 26 7.07 10.16 12.27
C ASN A 26 7.94 10.01 11.00
N ARG A 27 9.21 9.61 11.13
CA ARG A 27 10.07 9.31 9.98
C ARG A 27 9.58 8.07 9.25
N GLN A 28 9.15 7.05 9.99
CA GLN A 28 8.63 5.81 9.41
C GLN A 28 7.34 6.08 8.61
N LYS A 29 6.42 6.85 9.19
CA LYS A 29 5.20 7.30 8.51
C LYS A 29 5.49 8.07 7.23
N LYS A 30 6.46 9.00 7.24
CA LYS A 30 6.88 9.73 6.04
C LYS A 30 7.43 8.80 4.96
N ARG A 31 8.22 7.80 5.34
CA ARG A 31 8.74 6.81 4.39
C ARG A 31 7.60 5.96 3.81
N TRP A 32 6.66 5.53 4.65
CA TRP A 32 5.47 4.81 4.20
C TRP A 32 4.64 5.62 3.20
N GLN A 33 4.44 6.91 3.44
CA GLN A 33 3.71 7.80 2.53
C GLN A 33 4.30 7.83 1.11
N LEU A 34 5.63 7.78 0.99
CA LEU A 34 6.29 7.72 -0.32
C LEU A 34 6.02 6.39 -1.01
N ILE A 35 6.18 5.27 -0.30
CA ILE A 35 5.97 3.92 -0.85
C ILE A 35 4.50 3.70 -1.25
N ALA A 36 3.56 4.12 -0.39
CA ALA A 36 2.13 4.10 -0.69
C ALA A 36 1.80 4.97 -1.90
N GLY A 37 2.49 6.11 -2.04
CA GLY A 37 2.41 6.98 -3.20
C GLY A 37 2.84 6.28 -4.49
N ASP A 38 3.93 5.52 -4.45
CA ASP A 38 4.42 4.74 -5.58
C ASP A 38 3.41 3.65 -6.00
N ILE A 39 2.81 2.94 -5.04
CA ILE A 39 1.73 1.96 -5.30
C ILE A 39 0.55 2.64 -6.02
N TYR A 40 0.04 3.74 -5.44
CA TYR A 40 -1.17 4.39 -5.96
C TYR A 40 -0.96 5.05 -7.32
N LYS A 41 0.24 5.60 -7.55
CA LYS A 41 0.61 6.30 -8.80
C LYS A 41 1.17 5.38 -9.87
N SER A 42 1.37 4.09 -9.60
CA SER A 42 1.86 3.12 -10.58
C SER A 42 0.97 3.10 -11.82
N THR A 43 1.60 3.21 -13.00
CA THR A 43 0.92 3.22 -14.31
C THR A 43 1.14 1.94 -15.10
N SER A 44 1.98 1.02 -14.62
CA SER A 44 2.16 -0.32 -15.20
C SER A 44 2.14 -1.39 -14.09
N ILE A 45 1.94 -2.64 -14.50
CA ILE A 45 1.93 -3.78 -13.56
C ILE A 45 3.33 -3.95 -12.94
N GLU A 46 4.39 -3.77 -13.71
CA GLU A 46 5.78 -3.88 -13.24
C GLU A 46 6.08 -2.85 -12.14
N ALA A 47 5.72 -1.58 -12.38
CA ALA A 47 5.90 -0.52 -11.39
C ALA A 47 5.11 -0.80 -10.11
N LEU A 48 3.88 -1.34 -10.24
CA LEU A 48 3.06 -1.73 -9.11
C LEU A 48 3.69 -2.88 -8.31
N LEU A 49 4.22 -3.91 -8.99
CA LEU A 49 4.87 -5.04 -8.33
C LEU A 49 6.17 -4.63 -7.63
N GLU A 50 6.94 -3.71 -8.21
CA GLU A 50 8.12 -3.14 -7.57
C GLU A 50 7.74 -2.35 -6.31
N ALA A 51 6.74 -1.47 -6.40
CA ALA A 51 6.24 -0.69 -5.26
C ALA A 51 5.67 -1.60 -4.16
N ARG A 52 4.96 -2.67 -4.53
CA ARG A 52 4.49 -3.71 -3.61
C ARG A 52 5.67 -4.38 -2.89
N GLY A 53 6.71 -4.80 -3.62
CA GLY A 53 7.89 -5.43 -3.02
C GLY A 53 8.60 -4.49 -2.02
N LYS A 54 8.71 -3.21 -2.34
CA LYS A 54 9.23 -2.18 -1.41
C LYS A 54 8.36 -2.04 -0.17
N ALA A 55 7.03 -2.06 -0.33
CA ALA A 55 6.09 -1.99 0.80
C ALA A 55 6.22 -3.21 1.72
N GLU A 56 6.25 -4.41 1.16
CA GLU A 56 6.40 -5.66 1.91
C GLU A 56 7.72 -5.68 2.68
N GLY A 57 8.84 -5.41 2.02
CA GLY A 57 10.15 -5.36 2.67
C GLY A 57 10.23 -4.29 3.77
N TYR A 58 9.60 -3.13 3.54
CA TYR A 58 9.55 -2.07 4.54
C TYR A 58 8.74 -2.44 5.77
N ILE A 59 7.55 -3.03 5.59
CA ILE A 59 6.70 -3.49 6.70
C ILE A 59 7.38 -4.62 7.46
N HIS A 60 7.94 -5.62 6.78
CA HIS A 60 8.67 -6.71 7.42
C HIS A 60 9.86 -6.20 8.23
N GLY A 61 10.67 -5.28 7.67
CA GLY A 61 11.79 -4.71 8.41
C GLY A 61 11.37 -3.94 9.67
N LEU A 62 10.21 -3.27 9.65
CA LEU A 62 9.67 -2.60 10.84
C LEU A 62 9.11 -3.59 11.87
N VAL A 63 8.52 -4.69 11.42
CA VAL A 63 8.06 -5.77 12.29
C VAL A 63 9.25 -6.45 12.99
N ASP A 64 10.30 -6.80 12.24
CA ASP A 64 11.51 -7.43 12.77
C ASP A 64 12.25 -6.54 13.77
N ALA A 65 12.23 -5.22 13.54
CA ALA A 65 12.80 -4.23 14.45
C ALA A 65 11.89 -3.91 15.66
N GLY A 66 10.71 -4.53 15.78
CA GLY A 66 9.78 -4.29 16.89
C GLY A 66 9.04 -2.95 16.84
N HIS A 67 9.08 -2.25 15.71
CA HIS A 67 8.37 -0.98 15.50
C HIS A 67 6.90 -1.18 15.13
N LEU A 68 6.55 -2.32 14.53
CA LEU A 68 5.18 -2.70 14.21
C LEU A 68 4.84 -4.06 14.83
N SER A 69 3.55 -4.26 15.11
CA SER A 69 3.04 -5.54 15.60
C SER A 69 3.11 -6.61 14.52
N THR A 70 3.57 -7.81 14.90
CA THR A 70 3.48 -9.05 14.10
C THR A 70 2.05 -9.57 13.99
N ARG A 71 1.13 -9.13 14.86
CA ARG A 71 -0.26 -9.62 14.95
C ARG A 71 -1.27 -8.74 14.20
N ASP A 72 -0.79 -7.72 13.49
CA ASP A 72 -1.65 -6.80 12.75
C ASP A 72 -2.03 -7.38 11.39
N THR A 73 -2.84 -8.44 11.40
CA THR A 73 -3.31 -9.12 10.17
C THR A 73 -4.23 -8.22 9.34
N ASP A 74 -4.91 -7.28 9.97
CA ASP A 74 -5.81 -6.34 9.31
C ASP A 74 -5.02 -5.35 8.44
N ARG A 75 -3.88 -4.83 8.92
CA ARG A 75 -2.94 -4.05 8.10
C ARG A 75 -2.53 -4.82 6.85
N ASP A 76 -2.07 -6.06 7.02
CA ASP A 76 -1.53 -6.86 5.94
C ASP A 76 -2.60 -7.19 4.90
N TYR A 77 -3.80 -7.56 5.38
CA TYR A 77 -4.95 -7.79 4.52
C TYR A 77 -5.35 -6.54 3.74
N LEU A 78 -5.39 -5.37 4.39
CA LEU A 78 -5.76 -4.11 3.73
C LEU A 78 -4.76 -3.72 2.63
N ILE A 79 -3.46 -3.84 2.91
CA ILE A 79 -2.40 -3.58 1.92
C ILE A 79 -2.57 -4.51 0.70
N LEU A 80 -2.76 -5.81 0.94
CA LEU A 80 -2.97 -6.79 -0.14
C LEU A 80 -4.20 -6.46 -0.98
N CYS A 81 -5.34 -6.14 -0.36
CA CYS A 81 -6.56 -5.79 -1.06
C CYS A 81 -6.39 -4.56 -1.96
N ILE A 82 -5.73 -3.51 -1.46
CA ILE A 82 -5.54 -2.26 -2.23
C ILE A 82 -4.60 -2.49 -3.41
N VAL A 83 -3.51 -3.23 -3.20
CA VAL A 83 -2.58 -3.58 -4.29
C VAL A 83 -3.29 -4.43 -5.35
N GLN A 84 -4.12 -5.39 -4.96
CA GLN A 84 -4.89 -6.20 -5.90
C GLN A 84 -5.88 -5.35 -6.70
N ARG A 85 -6.64 -4.46 -6.05
CA ARG A 85 -7.56 -3.55 -6.75
C ARG A 85 -6.82 -2.67 -7.77
N ARG A 86 -5.64 -2.16 -7.41
CA ARG A 86 -4.83 -1.36 -8.34
C ARG A 86 -4.34 -2.19 -9.53
N ARG A 87 -3.96 -3.44 -9.30
CA ARG A 87 -3.57 -4.37 -10.35
C ARG A 87 -4.73 -4.65 -11.30
N ASP A 88 -5.90 -4.95 -10.77
CA ASP A 88 -7.11 -5.21 -11.58
C ASP A 88 -7.48 -4.00 -12.44
N PHE A 89 -7.36 -2.79 -11.89
CA PHE A 89 -7.55 -1.55 -12.63
C PHE A 89 -6.55 -1.41 -13.78
N LEU A 90 -5.26 -1.63 -13.53
CA LEU A 90 -4.23 -1.54 -14.58
C LEU A 90 -4.42 -2.62 -15.65
N GLN A 91 -4.78 -3.84 -15.27
CA GLN A 91 -5.06 -4.92 -16.22
C GLN A 91 -6.23 -4.56 -17.14
N ARG A 92 -7.32 -4.02 -16.59
CA ARG A 92 -8.46 -3.57 -17.41
C ARG A 92 -8.07 -2.48 -18.39
N LEU A 93 -7.21 -1.54 -17.99
CA LEU A 93 -6.70 -0.52 -18.91
C LEU A 93 -5.88 -1.15 -20.05
N LEU A 94 -5.05 -2.14 -19.76
CA LEU A 94 -4.29 -2.86 -20.80
C LEU A 94 -5.24 -3.60 -21.75
N ASP A 95 -6.24 -4.30 -21.21
CA ASP A 95 -7.21 -5.06 -21.98
C ASP A 95 -8.10 -4.15 -22.86
N GLU A 96 -8.50 -2.97 -22.35
CA GLU A 96 -9.34 -2.00 -23.06
C GLU A 96 -8.58 -1.21 -24.14
N PHE A 97 -7.30 -0.89 -23.91
CA PHE A 97 -6.52 -0.01 -24.80
C PHE A 97 -5.43 -0.74 -25.61
N GLY A 98 -5.21 -2.05 -25.40
CA GLY A 98 -4.39 -2.91 -26.25
C GLY A 98 -2.89 -2.59 -26.26
N TYR A 99 -2.33 -2.19 -25.11
CA TYR A 99 -0.88 -2.01 -24.94
C TYR A 99 -0.16 -3.32 -24.60
#